data_AF-A0A6S6RRQ9-F1
#
_entry.id   AF-A0A6S6RRQ9-F1
#
_cell.length_a   1.000
_cell.length_b   1.000
_cell.length_c   1.000
_cell.angle_alpha   90.00
_cell.angle_beta   90.00
_cell.angle_gamma   90.00
#
_symmetry.space_group_name_H-M   'P 1'
#
loop_
_entity.id
_entity.type
_entity.pdbx_description
1 polymer ?
#
loop_
_entity_poly.entity_id
_entity_poly.type
_entity_poly.pdbx_seq_one_letter_code
_entity_poly.pdbx_strand_id
1 'polypeptide(L)' 'MPAKDQIYFNCDVPQRTGYQVILGFWSITDTANAFYQVVDVDMQAK' A
#
# COMPACT_ATOMS: atom_id res chain seq x y z
N MET A 1 -2.25 9.47 -19.25
CA MET A 1 -1.51 10.22 -18.22
C MET A 1 -2.46 10.37 -17.04
N PRO A 2 -2.08 9.95 -15.83
CA PRO A 2 -2.95 10.17 -14.67
C PRO A 2 -3.09 11.66 -14.36
N ALA A 3 -4.15 12.03 -13.65
CA ALA A 3 -4.42 13.43 -13.29
C ALA A 3 -3.25 14.00 -12.45
N LYS A 4 -3.02 15.31 -12.56
CA LYS A 4 -1.84 16.05 -12.08
C LYS A 4 -1.50 15.87 -10.59
N ASP A 5 -2.44 15.35 -9.79
CA ASP A 5 -2.35 15.27 -8.33
C ASP A 5 -2.36 13.84 -7.77
N GLN A 6 -2.23 12.79 -8.61
CA GLN A 6 -2.15 11.40 -8.15
C GLN A 6 -0.70 10.93 -7.97
N ILE A 7 -0.38 10.54 -6.74
CA ILE A 7 0.90 9.89 -6.38
C ILE A 7 0.72 8.38 -6.47
N TYR A 8 1.60 7.70 -7.20
CA TYR A 8 1.60 6.25 -7.36
C TYR A 8 2.80 5.62 -6.64
N PHE A 9 2.54 4.53 -5.93
CA PHE A 9 3.57 3.70 -5.32
C PHE A 9 3.52 2.31 -5.98
N ASN A 10 4.59 1.95 -6.70
CA ASN A 10 4.77 0.61 -7.23
C ASN A 10 5.63 -0.18 -6.24
N CYS A 11 5.09 -1.28 -5.73
CA CYS A 11 5.76 -2.15 -4.78
C CYS A 11 5.59 -3.61 -5.22
N ASP A 12 6.69 -4.37 -5.24
CA ASP A 12 6.63 -5.80 -5.43
C ASP A 12 6.21 -6.48 -4.12
N VAL A 13 5.12 -7.24 -4.16
CA VAL A 13 4.62 -8.00 -3.03
C VAL A 13 5.09 -9.45 -3.10
N PRO A 14 5.39 -10.10 -1.95
CA PRO A 14 5.76 -11.50 -1.94
C PRO A 14 4.62 -12.36 -2.47
N GLN A 15 4.96 -13.43 -3.20
CA GLN A 15 3.98 -14.40 -3.68
C GLN A 15 3.34 -15.13 -2.49
N ARG A 16 2.02 -14.97 -2.35
CA ARG A 16 1.17 -15.61 -1.33
C ARG A 16 -0.17 -15.97 -1.99
N THR A 17 -0.95 -16.81 -1.32
CA THR A 17 -2.29 -17.22 -1.79
C THR A 17 -3.31 -17.07 -0.68
N GLY A 18 -4.56 -16.76 -1.02
CA GLY A 18 -5.66 -16.53 -0.09
C GLY A 18 -5.72 -15.07 0.39
N TYR A 19 -6.32 -14.81 1.56
CA TYR A 19 -6.50 -13.46 2.12
C TYR A 19 -5.27 -12.95 2.88
N GLN A 20 -4.90 -11.68 2.66
CA GLN A 20 -3.84 -10.96 3.37
C GLN A 20 -4.24 -9.51 3.57
N VAL A 21 -3.53 -8.87 4.51
CA VAL A 21 -3.64 -7.45 4.79
C VAL A 21 -2.30 -6.80 4.52
N ILE A 22 -2.30 -5.75 3.70
CA ILE A 22 -1.14 -4.89 3.44
C ILE A 22 -1.30 -3.63 4.30
N LEU A 23 -0.27 -3.31 5.09
CA LEU A 23 -0.21 -2.07 5.86
C LEU A 23 0.63 -1.04 5.10
N GLY A 24 0.00 0.04 4.67
CA GLY A 24 0.66 1.25 4.21
C GLY A 24 0.91 2.21 5.36
N PHE A 25 2.08 2.86 5.36
CA PHE A 25 2.36 3.96 6.26
C PHE A 25 2.92 5.14 5.45
N TRP A 26 2.42 6.34 5.74
CA TRP A 26 2.97 7.59 5.21
C TRP A 26 3.34 8.50 6.39
N SER A 27 4.64 8.61 6.65
CA SER A 27 5.19 9.46 7.69
C SER A 27 5.20 10.93 7.29
N ILE A 28 4.84 11.81 8.22
CA ILE A 28 4.95 13.26 8.06
C ILE A 28 6.33 13.68 8.59
N THR A 29 7.24 14.06 7.69
CA THR A 29 8.69 14.25 7.97
C THR A 29 9.02 15.02 9.24
N ASP A 30 8.27 16.09 9.54
CA ASP A 30 8.59 17.01 10.64
C ASP A 30 7.76 16.77 11.91
N THR A 31 7.09 15.62 12.03
CA THR A 31 6.30 15.25 13.21
C THR A 31 6.48 13.78 13.56
N ALA A 32 6.08 13.37 14.76
CA ALA A 32 5.99 11.96 15.14
C ALA A 32 4.72 11.27 14.57
N ASN A 33 3.91 11.96 13.77
CA ASN A 33 2.64 11.45 13.25
C ASN A 33 2.80 10.79 11.87
N ALA A 34 1.90 9.86 11.57
CA ALA A 34 1.83 9.20 10.27
C ALA A 34 0.38 8.83 9.93
N PHE A 35 0.10 8.72 8.63
CA PHE A 35 -1.13 8.11 8.14
C PHE A 35 -0.90 6.61 7.99
N TYR A 36 -1.83 5.80 8.52
CA TYR A 36 -1.82 4.35 8.40
C TYR A 36 -3.01 3.89 7.56
N GLN A 37 -2.76 3.00 6.61
CA GLN A 37 -3.81 2.44 5.75
C GLN A 37 -3.72 0.92 5.76
N VAL A 38 -4.85 0.26 5.92
CA VAL A 38 -4.97 -1.19 5.74
C VAL A 38 -5.63 -1.46 4.40
N VAL A 39 -5.06 -2.39 3.64
CA VAL A 39 -5.57 -2.82 2.34
C VAL A 39 -5.76 -4.32 2.38
N ASP A 40 -7.02 -4.73 2.27
CA ASP A 40 -7.42 -6.12 2.13
C ASP A 40 -7.14 -6.60 0.71
N VAL A 41 -6.46 -7.74 0.58
CA VAL A 41 -6.19 -8.38 -0.71
C VAL A 41 -6.45 -9.87 -0.61
N ASP A 42 -6.99 -10.44 -1.68
CA ASP A 42 -7.09 -11.88 -1.86
C ASP A 42 -6.23 -12.27 -3.07
N MET A 43 -5.12 -12.95 -2.81
CA MET A 43 -4.12 -13.31 -3.82
C MET A 43 -4.44 -14.70 -4.38
N GLN A 44 -4.67 -14.77 -5.69
CA GLN A 44 -4.89 -16.04 -6.38
C GLN A 44 -3.56 -16.67 -6.80
N ALA A 45 -3.48 -18.01 -6.71
CA ALA A 45 -2.38 -18.75 -7.30
C ALA A 45 -2.40 -18.53 -8.82
N LYS A 46 -1.22 -18.24 -9.39
CA LYS A 46 -1.06 -18.00 -10.82
C LYS A 46 -1.04 -19.31 -11.61
#